data_AF-A0A4U9V796-F1
#
_entry.id   AF-A0A4U9V796-F1
#
_cell.length_a   1.000
_cell.length_b   1.000
_cell.length_c   1.000
_cell.angle_alpha   90.00
_cell.angle_beta   90.00
_cell.angle_gamma   90.00
#
_symmetry.space_group_name_H-M   'P 1'
#
loop_
_entity.id
_entity.type
_entity.pdbx_description
1 polymer ?
#
loop_
_entity_poly.entity_id
_entity_poly.type
_entity_poly.pdbx_seq_one_letter_code
_entity_poly.pdbx_strand_id
1 'polypeptide(L)'
;MFDRQDDITVIKKLIENKLHWGDSDQWQARDFENLSEQIFNETKTVLSPSTLKRIWGKVHYKSSPNLSTLDTLAKFIGYSSWRSFCGSNSGMQQTSEPRLKVNKKLIYILVSLLLITALSAGSVIYLSFSKRLSFETIAFSSKTIAVGVPNTVIFKYDAIRSNADSVFIQQSWDPKRRARVDKGGHEYGSIYYMPGYYRAKLILNDSIVKEHDVFIESNGWLGVLMKQPIPTYLPSGLLHRGDMIGVGPDDLKLDTADLSLNIPEFVLTNVSKQLMINSENFRYEMDIQHTLNHSNAPCKQTRVMILGTEGVISIPLALAGCVENLKLRIGEQLFEGHSHDLSKFGVDFSNVVNLRCLVHARRIEIQFDHQTVYSGPFIRGIGKIVGTRIVFDGTGKVSNFSLGQNMG
;
A
#
# COMPACT_ATOMS: atom_id res chain seq x y z
N MET A 1 22.73 38.77 -13.01
CA MET A 1 21.72 37.94 -13.69
C MET A 1 20.39 38.56 -13.31
N PHE A 2 19.92 39.52 -14.11
CA PHE A 2 18.71 40.29 -13.83
C PHE A 2 17.51 39.35 -13.85
N ASP A 3 16.67 39.47 -12.83
CA ASP A 3 15.53 38.59 -12.63
C ASP A 3 14.50 38.87 -13.74
N ARG A 4 14.26 37.87 -14.59
CA ARG A 4 13.39 38.01 -15.77
C ARG A 4 11.94 38.36 -15.40
N GLN A 5 11.57 38.22 -14.12
CA GLN A 5 10.22 38.41 -13.63
C GLN A 5 9.83 39.89 -13.44
N ASP A 6 10.78 40.76 -13.09
CA ASP A 6 10.51 42.18 -12.86
C ASP A 6 10.19 42.90 -14.19
N ASP A 7 10.96 42.64 -15.25
CA ASP A 7 10.72 43.19 -16.58
C ASP A 7 9.38 42.72 -17.17
N ILE A 8 8.99 41.46 -16.92
CA ILE A 8 7.69 40.93 -17.33
C ILE A 8 6.54 41.67 -16.62
N THR A 9 6.75 42.11 -15.38
CA THR A 9 5.75 42.89 -14.63
C THR A 9 5.64 44.31 -15.19
N VAL A 10 6.77 44.93 -15.56
CA VAL A 10 6.78 46.27 -16.16
C VAL A 10 6.10 46.28 -17.53
N ILE A 11 6.37 45.31 -18.40
CA ILE A 11 5.74 45.28 -19.74
C ILE A 11 4.22 45.08 -19.66
N LYS A 12 3.72 44.26 -18.72
CA LYS A 12 2.27 44.08 -18.51
C LYS A 12 1.59 45.41 -18.21
N LYS A 13 2.18 46.17 -17.28
CA LYS A 13 1.65 47.47 -16.87
C LYS A 13 1.67 48.50 -18.01
N LEU A 14 2.70 48.47 -18.86
CA LEU A 14 2.76 49.33 -20.05
C LEU A 14 1.69 48.96 -21.09
N ILE A 15 1.41 47.66 -21.25
CA ILE A 15 0.32 47.19 -22.13
C ILE A 15 -1.04 47.60 -21.58
N GLU A 16 -1.28 47.42 -20.28
CA GLU A 16 -2.51 47.88 -19.61
C GLU A 16 -2.71 49.40 -19.78
N ASN A 17 -1.64 50.18 -19.62
CA ASN A 17 -1.68 51.63 -19.85
C ASN A 17 -1.97 51.98 -21.31
N LYS A 18 -1.43 51.24 -22.29
CA LYS A 18 -1.71 51.46 -23.72
C LYS A 18 -3.16 51.16 -24.09
N LEU A 19 -3.77 50.16 -23.45
CA LEU A 19 -5.14 49.72 -23.74
C LEU A 19 -6.19 50.56 -23.03
N HIS A 20 -5.86 51.18 -21.90
CA HIS A 20 -6.79 51.92 -21.03
C HIS A 20 -8.00 51.10 -20.54
N TRP A 21 -7.87 49.77 -20.50
CA TRP A 21 -8.93 48.84 -20.07
C TRP A 21 -9.01 48.62 -18.55
N GLY A 22 -8.21 49.37 -17.78
CA GLY A 22 -8.08 49.18 -16.34
C GLY A 22 -7.17 47.99 -15.98
N ASP A 23 -7.14 47.64 -14.70
CA ASP A 23 -6.26 46.63 -14.13
C ASP A 23 -6.57 45.23 -14.71
N SER A 24 -5.52 44.52 -15.13
CA SER A 24 -5.65 43.18 -15.68
C SER A 24 -6.18 42.15 -14.70
N ASP A 25 -6.23 42.49 -13.41
CA ASP A 25 -6.87 41.63 -12.43
C ASP A 25 -8.38 41.44 -12.65
N GLN A 26 -9.04 42.42 -13.29
CA GLN A 26 -10.47 42.39 -13.59
C GLN A 26 -10.80 41.89 -15.00
N TRP A 27 -9.79 41.57 -15.82
CA TRP A 27 -10.01 41.14 -17.20
C TRP A 27 -10.69 39.76 -17.28
N GLN A 28 -11.73 39.69 -18.10
CA GLN A 28 -12.48 38.48 -18.39
C GLN A 28 -11.96 37.77 -19.65
N ALA A 29 -12.50 36.58 -19.95
CA ALA A 29 -12.04 35.76 -21.07
C ALA A 29 -12.06 36.50 -22.42
N ARG A 30 -13.05 37.37 -22.63
CA ARG A 30 -13.23 38.18 -23.84
C ARG A 30 -12.17 39.28 -23.99
N ASP A 31 -11.67 39.84 -22.89
CA ASP A 31 -10.64 40.88 -22.94
C ASP A 31 -9.31 40.33 -23.44
N PHE A 32 -8.98 39.08 -23.10
CA PHE A 32 -7.81 38.38 -23.65
C PHE A 32 -7.97 37.97 -25.12
N GLU A 33 -9.20 37.78 -25.60
CA GLU A 33 -9.48 37.55 -27.03
C GLU A 33 -9.29 38.85 -27.82
N ASN A 34 -9.82 39.97 -27.32
CA ASN A 34 -9.62 41.29 -27.89
C ASN A 34 -8.14 41.71 -27.89
N LEU A 35 -7.40 41.42 -26.81
CA LEU A 35 -5.96 41.68 -26.73
C LEU A 35 -5.17 40.88 -27.77
N SER A 36 -5.51 39.60 -27.94
CA SER A 36 -4.91 38.75 -28.98
C SER A 36 -5.10 39.36 -30.38
N GLU A 37 -6.30 39.85 -30.67
CA GLU A 37 -6.62 40.48 -31.95
C GLU A 37 -5.88 41.80 -32.18
N GLN A 38 -5.77 42.66 -31.16
CA GLN A 38 -5.02 43.91 -31.27
C GLN A 38 -3.51 43.67 -31.45
N ILE A 39 -2.94 42.72 -30.71
CA ILE A 39 -1.53 42.34 -30.89
C ILE A 39 -1.30 41.83 -32.30
N PHE A 40 -2.20 41.01 -32.85
CA PHE A 40 -2.09 40.53 -34.22
C PHE A 40 -2.20 41.66 -35.24
N ASN A 41 -3.11 42.61 -35.04
CA ASN A 41 -3.32 43.71 -35.98
C ASN A 41 -2.08 44.60 -36.13
N GLU A 42 -1.37 44.86 -35.03
CA GLU A 42 -0.16 45.71 -35.02
C GLU A 42 1.14 44.96 -35.31
N THR A 43 1.31 43.74 -34.77
CA THR A 43 2.58 42.99 -34.86
C THR A 43 2.58 41.91 -35.95
N LYS A 44 1.42 41.64 -36.56
CA LYS A 44 1.16 40.55 -37.52
C LYS A 44 1.56 39.15 -37.01
N THR A 45 1.68 38.99 -35.70
CA THR A 45 2.05 37.74 -35.03
C THR A 45 0.89 37.27 -34.15
N VAL A 46 0.49 36.00 -34.28
CA VAL A 46 -0.65 35.45 -33.53
C VAL A 46 -0.18 34.97 -32.16
N LEU A 47 -0.75 35.54 -31.10
CA LEU A 47 -0.60 35.03 -29.72
C LEU A 47 -1.95 34.56 -29.21
N SER A 48 -2.08 33.27 -28.88
CA SER A 48 -3.37 32.75 -28.43
C SER A 48 -3.84 33.40 -27.11
N PRO A 49 -5.17 33.58 -26.90
CA PRO A 49 -5.71 34.10 -25.63
C PRO A 49 -5.28 33.27 -24.42
N SER A 50 -5.08 31.96 -24.61
CA SER A 50 -4.56 31.06 -23.58
C SER A 50 -3.11 31.33 -23.19
N THR A 51 -2.28 31.80 -24.13
CA THR A 51 -0.88 32.20 -23.87
C THR A 51 -0.84 33.51 -23.10
N LEU A 52 -1.69 34.48 -23.46
CA LEU A 52 -1.82 35.75 -22.75
C LEU A 52 -2.32 35.54 -21.30
N LYS A 53 -3.35 34.71 -21.10
CA LYS A 53 -3.85 34.37 -19.75
C LYS A 53 -2.76 33.76 -18.85
N ARG A 54 -1.83 32.99 -19.41
CA ARG A 54 -0.69 32.43 -18.66
C ARG A 54 0.34 33.49 -18.30
N ILE A 55 0.64 34.42 -19.21
CA ILE A 55 1.56 35.53 -18.93
C ILE A 55 1.02 36.40 -17.81
N TRP A 56 -0.28 36.73 -17.85
CA TRP A 56 -0.98 37.49 -16.83
C TRP A 56 -1.35 36.68 -15.56
N GLY A 57 -0.92 35.42 -15.44
CA GLY A 57 -1.08 34.64 -14.21
C GLY A 57 -2.50 34.15 -13.92
N LYS A 58 -3.44 34.27 -14.86
CA LYS A 58 -4.82 33.78 -14.73
C LYS A 58 -4.95 32.24 -14.87
N VAL A 59 -3.89 31.57 -15.32
CA VAL A 59 -3.81 30.10 -15.41
C VAL A 59 -2.42 29.65 -14.92
N HIS A 60 -2.38 28.60 -14.09
CA HIS A 60 -1.12 28.04 -13.60
C HIS A 60 -0.21 27.57 -14.75
N TYR A 61 1.00 28.12 -14.82
CA TYR A 61 2.02 27.75 -15.79
C TYR A 61 3.38 27.61 -15.08
N LYS A 62 4.02 26.44 -15.20
CA LYS A 62 5.25 26.06 -14.46
C LYS A 62 6.56 26.43 -15.19
N SER A 63 6.49 27.11 -16.34
CA SER A 63 7.65 27.39 -17.20
C SER A 63 7.74 28.89 -17.53
N SER A 64 8.94 29.44 -17.73
CA SER A 64 9.08 30.84 -18.17
C SER A 64 8.51 31.01 -19.59
N PRO A 65 7.86 32.16 -19.93
CA PRO A 65 7.36 32.42 -21.27
C PRO A 65 8.46 32.30 -22.35
N ASN A 66 8.10 31.82 -23.53
CA ASN A 66 9.04 31.71 -24.66
C ASN A 66 9.50 33.11 -25.09
N LEU A 67 10.79 33.26 -25.43
CA LEU A 67 11.40 34.53 -25.84
C LEU A 67 10.66 35.18 -27.02
N SER A 68 10.19 34.37 -27.97
CA SER A 68 9.39 34.84 -29.11
C SER A 68 8.10 35.56 -28.66
N THR A 69 7.45 35.06 -27.61
CA THR A 69 6.25 35.69 -27.05
C THR A 69 6.57 37.02 -26.36
N LEU A 70 7.70 37.10 -25.65
CA LEU A 70 8.15 38.34 -25.02
C LEU A 70 8.57 39.40 -26.06
N ASP A 71 9.20 38.97 -27.17
CA ASP A 71 9.52 39.84 -28.30
C ASP A 71 8.26 40.42 -28.96
N THR A 72 7.22 39.62 -29.16
CA THR A 72 5.93 40.09 -29.71
C THR A 72 5.28 41.13 -28.80
N LEU A 73 5.30 40.92 -27.47
CA LEU A 73 4.76 41.90 -26.51
C LEU A 73 5.58 43.19 -26.51
N ALA A 74 6.91 43.11 -26.59
CA ALA A 74 7.78 44.29 -26.69
C ALA A 74 7.51 45.09 -27.97
N LYS A 75 7.30 44.41 -29.10
CA LYS A 75 6.91 45.05 -30.36
C LYS A 75 5.55 45.73 -30.29
N PHE A 76 4.60 45.13 -29.60
CA PHE A 76 3.27 45.73 -29.40
C PHE A 76 3.34 47.07 -28.64
N ILE A 77 4.27 47.24 -27.71
CA ILE A 77 4.50 48.53 -27.02
C ILE A 77 5.53 49.43 -27.71
N GLY A 78 5.94 49.12 -28.94
CA GLY A 78 6.78 49.99 -29.79
C GLY A 78 8.29 49.76 -29.71
N TYR A 79 8.76 48.70 -29.05
CA TYR A 79 10.19 48.34 -28.98
C TYR A 79 10.57 47.35 -30.10
N SER A 80 11.82 47.40 -30.56
CA SER A 80 12.28 46.53 -31.67
C SER A 80 12.44 45.06 -31.27
N SER A 81 12.76 44.80 -30.00
CA SER A 81 12.87 43.46 -29.40
C SER A 81 12.80 43.52 -27.87
N TRP A 82 12.51 42.39 -27.23
CA TRP A 82 12.52 42.22 -25.77
C TRP A 82 13.86 42.64 -25.14
N ARG A 83 14.97 42.36 -25.83
CA ARG A 83 16.30 42.77 -25.37
C ARG A 83 16.48 44.30 -25.36
N SER A 84 15.89 44.99 -26.33
CA SER A 84 15.91 46.47 -26.37
C SER A 84 15.09 47.06 -25.22
N PHE A 85 13.98 46.43 -24.86
CA PHE A 85 13.13 46.83 -23.73
C PHE A 85 13.84 46.69 -22.37
N CYS A 86 14.48 45.54 -22.10
CA CYS A 86 15.27 45.36 -20.87
C CYS A 86 16.44 46.36 -20.78
N GLY A 87 17.05 46.70 -21.92
CA GLY A 87 18.15 47.66 -22.00
C GLY A 87 17.75 49.09 -21.68
N SER A 88 16.56 49.55 -22.10
CA SER A 88 16.06 50.90 -21.81
C SER A 88 15.55 51.06 -20.37
N ASN A 89 15.07 49.99 -19.74
CA ASN A 89 14.56 50.01 -18.37
C ASN A 89 15.68 49.99 -17.30
N SER A 90 16.93 49.72 -17.71
CA SER A 90 18.11 49.66 -16.85
C SER A 90 18.66 51.05 -16.45
N GLY A 91 18.02 52.15 -16.87
CA GLY A 91 18.51 53.53 -16.73
C GLY A 91 17.88 54.39 -15.62
N MET A 92 16.91 53.90 -14.85
CA MET A 92 16.25 54.69 -13.81
C MET A 92 16.35 54.04 -12.43
N GLN A 93 17.42 54.36 -11.70
CA GLN A 93 17.42 54.56 -10.24
C GLN A 93 18.81 55.04 -9.76
N GLN A 94 18.98 56.35 -9.65
CA GLN A 94 19.98 56.99 -8.79
C GLN A 94 19.27 57.98 -7.89
N THR A 95 19.02 57.57 -6.64
CA THR A 95 18.94 58.51 -5.51
C THR A 95 19.66 57.86 -4.34
N SER A 96 20.71 58.52 -3.90
CA SER A 96 21.65 58.11 -2.87
C SER A 96 21.11 58.35 -1.47
N GLU A 97 20.97 57.29 -0.67
CA GLU A 97 21.05 57.34 0.79
C GLU A 97 21.97 56.21 1.30
N PRO A 98 22.69 56.42 2.41
CA PRO A 98 23.79 55.53 2.81
C PRO A 98 23.23 54.27 3.45
N ARG A 99 23.26 53.14 2.72
CA ARG A 99 22.97 51.83 3.30
C ARG A 99 24.26 51.20 3.81
N LEU A 100 24.35 51.08 5.14
CA LEU A 100 25.31 50.20 5.83
C LEU A 100 25.32 48.84 5.11
N LYS A 101 26.51 48.38 4.70
CA LYS A 101 26.71 47.08 4.07
C LYS A 101 26.44 45.97 5.08
N VAL A 102 25.18 45.53 5.19
CA VAL A 102 24.86 44.34 5.98
C VAL A 102 25.15 43.09 5.13
N ASN A 103 25.95 42.19 5.70
CA ASN A 103 26.34 40.94 5.06
C ASN A 103 25.12 40.02 4.89
N LYS A 104 24.54 39.99 3.68
CA LYS A 104 23.32 39.21 3.37
C LYS A 104 23.45 37.73 3.72
N LYS A 105 24.66 37.13 3.67
CA LYS A 105 24.90 35.76 4.15
C LYS A 105 24.60 35.59 5.64
N LEU A 106 24.96 36.58 6.46
CA LEU A 106 24.68 36.58 7.89
C LEU A 106 23.17 36.68 8.15
N ILE A 107 22.46 37.50 7.35
CA ILE A 107 20.99 37.59 7.42
C ILE A 107 20.34 36.25 7.04
N TYR A 108 20.77 35.59 5.95
CA TYR A 108 20.21 34.29 5.57
C TYR A 108 20.49 33.21 6.62
N ILE A 109 21.67 33.21 7.25
CA ILE A 109 22.00 32.30 8.36
C ILE A 109 21.14 32.60 9.58
N LEU A 110 20.95 33.88 9.93
CA LEU A 110 20.12 34.26 11.08
C LEU A 110 18.64 33.93 10.85
N VAL A 111 18.13 34.14 9.63
CA VAL A 111 16.74 33.79 9.28
C VAL A 111 16.54 32.28 9.24
N SER A 112 17.49 31.51 8.70
CA SER A 112 17.40 30.04 8.71
C SER A 112 17.53 29.49 10.13
N LEU A 113 18.41 30.04 10.95
CA LEU A 113 18.51 29.69 12.37
C LEU A 113 17.20 30.02 13.09
N LEU A 114 16.59 31.18 12.82
CA LEU A 114 15.33 31.60 13.44
C LEU A 114 14.16 30.69 13.03
N LEU A 115 14.11 30.26 11.77
CA LEU A 115 13.14 29.28 11.26
C LEU A 115 13.33 27.90 11.90
N ILE A 116 14.58 27.44 12.02
CA ILE A 116 14.90 26.17 12.69
C ILE A 116 14.55 26.25 14.18
N THR A 117 14.82 27.37 14.84
CA THR A 117 14.43 27.59 16.25
C THR A 117 12.92 27.67 16.41
N ALA A 118 12.19 28.28 15.47
CA ALA A 118 10.73 28.33 15.51
C ALA A 118 10.10 26.95 15.24
N LEU A 119 10.66 26.17 14.31
CA LEU A 119 10.22 24.79 14.04
C LEU A 119 10.53 23.85 15.21
N SER A 120 11.72 23.96 15.80
CA SER A 120 12.08 23.16 16.98
C SER A 120 11.31 23.59 18.22
N ALA A 121 11.12 24.89 18.46
CA ALA A 121 10.24 25.38 19.53
C ALA A 121 8.79 24.95 19.30
N GLY A 122 8.27 25.03 18.06
CA GLY A 122 6.95 24.53 17.70
C GLY A 122 6.81 23.02 17.91
N SER A 123 7.86 22.24 17.62
CA SER A 123 7.92 20.80 17.87
C SER A 123 7.96 20.47 19.37
N VAL A 124 8.77 21.20 20.16
CA VAL A 124 8.82 21.05 21.62
C VAL A 124 7.49 21.46 22.26
N ILE A 125 6.88 22.56 21.79
CA ILE A 125 5.54 23.00 22.24
C ILE A 125 4.52 21.92 21.89
N TYR A 126 4.50 21.41 20.65
CA TYR A 126 3.60 20.34 20.22
C TYR A 126 3.78 19.04 21.05
N LEU A 127 5.03 18.64 21.30
CA LEU A 127 5.35 17.48 22.15
C LEU A 127 4.96 17.73 23.61
N SER A 128 5.09 18.96 24.11
CA SER A 128 4.71 19.35 25.47
C SER A 128 3.19 19.50 25.67
N PHE A 129 2.45 19.86 24.61
CA PHE A 129 0.99 19.96 24.60
C PHE A 129 0.28 18.67 24.19
N SER A 130 1.00 17.68 23.64
CA SER A 130 0.44 16.35 23.47
C SER A 130 0.07 15.79 24.84
N LYS A 131 -1.23 15.75 25.15
CA LYS A 131 -1.72 15.13 26.39
C LYS A 131 -1.21 13.70 26.39
N ARG A 132 -0.32 13.37 27.32
CA ARG A 132 0.12 11.98 27.50
C ARG A 132 -1.12 11.14 27.73
N LEU A 133 -1.25 10.05 26.96
CA LEU A 133 -2.34 9.11 27.11
C LEU A 133 -2.32 8.59 28.56
N SER A 134 -3.41 8.82 29.29
CA SER A 134 -3.62 8.32 30.64
C SER A 134 -4.94 7.57 30.69
N PHE A 135 -4.92 6.46 31.40
CA PHE A 135 -6.07 5.60 31.60
C PHE A 135 -5.90 4.84 32.90
N GLU A 136 -7.01 4.58 33.58
CA GLU A 136 -7.04 3.68 34.73
C GLU A 136 -7.11 2.21 34.27
N THR A 137 -7.83 1.36 35.00
CA THR A 137 -8.02 -0.04 34.64
C THR A 137 -8.80 -0.15 33.34
N ILE A 138 -8.18 -0.73 32.32
CA ILE A 138 -8.82 -1.05 31.04
C ILE A 138 -9.19 -2.54 31.02
N ALA A 139 -10.44 -2.82 30.71
CA ALA A 139 -10.89 -4.18 30.41
C ALA A 139 -10.86 -4.41 28.90
N PHE A 140 -10.34 -5.55 28.47
CA PHE A 140 -10.45 -6.01 27.08
C PHE A 140 -10.43 -7.53 27.07
N SER A 141 -11.47 -8.13 26.48
CA SER A 141 -11.60 -9.58 26.36
C SER A 141 -12.43 -9.91 25.13
N SER A 142 -12.44 -11.16 24.71
CA SER A 142 -13.29 -11.61 23.61
C SER A 142 -13.85 -13.00 23.82
N LYS A 143 -15.01 -13.27 23.20
CA LYS A 143 -15.60 -14.60 23.14
C LYS A 143 -16.12 -14.90 21.73
N THR A 144 -15.84 -16.09 21.22
CA THR A 144 -16.43 -16.63 19.99
C THR A 144 -17.85 -17.14 20.27
N ILE A 145 -18.79 -16.90 19.36
CA ILE A 145 -20.18 -17.37 19.53
C ILE A 145 -20.44 -18.76 18.96
N ALA A 146 -19.62 -19.20 18.01
CA ALA A 146 -19.77 -20.47 17.32
C ALA A 146 -18.42 -21.20 17.22
N VAL A 147 -18.42 -22.39 16.60
CA VAL A 147 -17.21 -23.09 16.15
C VAL A 147 -17.18 -23.04 14.62
N GLY A 148 -16.00 -22.99 14.01
CA GLY A 148 -15.88 -22.87 12.55
C GLY A 148 -15.98 -21.42 12.07
N VAL A 149 -16.37 -21.26 10.81
CA VAL A 149 -16.64 -19.98 10.15
C VAL A 149 -17.96 -20.02 9.36
N PRO A 150 -18.63 -18.88 9.15
CA PRO A 150 -18.31 -17.57 9.71
C PRO A 150 -18.54 -17.55 11.23
N ASN A 151 -17.74 -16.76 11.96
CA ASN A 151 -17.82 -16.71 13.41
C ASN A 151 -17.79 -15.28 13.91
N THR A 152 -18.79 -14.90 14.71
CA THR A 152 -18.76 -13.60 15.37
C THR A 152 -17.94 -13.69 16.65
N VAL A 153 -16.97 -12.81 16.79
CA VAL A 153 -16.24 -12.58 18.03
C VAL A 153 -16.81 -11.34 18.67
N ILE A 154 -17.33 -11.49 19.89
CA ILE A 154 -17.79 -10.38 20.70
C ILE A 154 -16.62 -9.92 21.57
N PHE A 155 -16.16 -8.70 21.33
CA PHE A 155 -15.16 -8.01 22.14
C PHE A 155 -15.85 -7.22 23.24
N LYS A 156 -15.51 -7.50 24.50
CA LYS A 156 -15.91 -6.68 25.64
C LYS A 156 -14.78 -5.74 26.01
N TYR A 157 -15.08 -4.47 26.16
CA TYR A 157 -14.08 -3.45 26.48
C TYR A 157 -14.61 -2.38 27.43
N ASP A 158 -13.70 -1.73 28.15
CA ASP A 158 -13.98 -0.50 28.91
C ASP A 158 -12.81 0.46 28.72
N ALA A 159 -13.11 1.59 28.06
CA ALA A 159 -12.17 2.67 27.80
C ALA A 159 -12.66 4.01 28.37
N ILE A 160 -13.72 4.02 29.18
CA ILE A 160 -14.43 5.25 29.57
C ILE A 160 -13.54 6.16 30.43
N ARG A 161 -12.72 5.55 31.30
CA ARG A 161 -11.76 6.21 32.20
C ARG A 161 -10.40 6.46 31.57
N SER A 162 -10.36 6.67 30.26
CA SER A 162 -9.17 7.15 29.56
C SER A 162 -9.32 8.61 29.18
N ASN A 163 -8.21 9.31 28.95
CA ASN A 163 -8.23 10.63 28.30
C ASN A 163 -8.16 10.53 26.76
N ALA A 164 -8.38 9.34 26.19
CA ALA A 164 -8.33 9.11 24.76
C ALA A 164 -9.45 9.83 24.02
N ASP A 165 -9.13 10.36 22.84
CA ASP A 165 -10.03 11.02 21.90
C ASP A 165 -10.71 10.00 20.97
N SER A 166 -10.05 8.85 20.75
CA SER A 166 -10.54 7.78 19.90
C SER A 166 -10.18 6.41 20.45
N VAL A 167 -11.09 5.46 20.25
CA VAL A 167 -10.95 4.06 20.65
C VAL A 167 -11.12 3.21 19.41
N PHE A 168 -10.22 2.26 19.20
CA PHE A 168 -10.30 1.31 18.10
C PHE A 168 -10.12 -0.11 18.59
N ILE A 169 -10.82 -1.03 17.94
CA ILE A 169 -10.55 -2.46 18.03
C ILE A 169 -9.96 -2.91 16.71
N GLN A 170 -8.75 -3.44 16.77
CA GLN A 170 -8.09 -4.09 15.64
C GLN A 170 -8.19 -5.60 15.84
N GLN A 171 -8.78 -6.27 14.86
CA GLN A 171 -9.19 -7.67 14.96
C GLN A 171 -8.11 -8.66 14.53
N SER A 172 -7.03 -8.16 13.94
CA SER A 172 -6.00 -8.96 13.28
C SER A 172 -4.64 -8.29 13.40
N TRP A 173 -3.61 -8.90 12.80
CA TRP A 173 -2.29 -8.29 12.71
C TRP A 173 -2.23 -7.09 11.75
N ASP A 174 -3.19 -6.94 10.83
CA ASP A 174 -3.22 -5.86 9.83
C ASP A 174 -3.61 -4.50 10.46
N PRO A 175 -2.70 -3.51 10.51
CA PRO A 175 -2.98 -2.20 11.12
C PRO A 175 -4.04 -1.39 10.35
N LYS A 176 -4.30 -1.74 9.08
CA LYS A 176 -5.35 -1.11 8.27
C LYS A 176 -6.74 -1.58 8.66
N ARG A 177 -6.87 -2.73 9.34
CA ARG A 177 -8.14 -3.33 9.76
C ARG A 177 -8.47 -3.00 11.21
N ARG A 178 -8.63 -1.71 11.49
CA ARG A 178 -9.12 -1.20 12.79
C ARG A 178 -10.52 -0.63 12.64
N ALA A 179 -11.40 -0.98 13.58
CA ALA A 179 -12.74 -0.42 13.66
C ALA A 179 -12.77 0.63 14.77
N ARG A 180 -13.24 1.84 14.46
CA ARG A 180 -13.51 2.85 15.49
C ARG A 180 -14.72 2.41 16.29
N VAL A 181 -14.61 2.43 17.61
CA VAL A 181 -15.69 2.10 18.53
C VAL A 181 -15.97 3.28 19.44
N ASP A 182 -17.17 3.30 20.03
CA ASP A 182 -17.52 4.32 21.01
C ASP A 182 -16.71 4.12 22.29
N LYS A 183 -16.15 5.18 22.84
CA LYS A 183 -15.44 5.15 24.12
C LYS A 183 -16.35 4.76 25.29
N GLY A 184 -17.64 5.13 25.21
CA GLY A 184 -18.67 4.74 26.17
C GLY A 184 -19.31 3.38 25.89
N GLY A 185 -18.92 2.71 24.79
CA GLY A 185 -19.41 1.38 24.47
C GLY A 185 -18.75 0.30 25.33
N HIS A 186 -19.43 -0.84 25.43
CA HIS A 186 -18.95 -1.99 26.20
C HIS A 186 -18.75 -3.25 25.39
N GLU A 187 -19.38 -3.33 24.21
CA GLU A 187 -19.33 -4.50 23.34
C GLU A 187 -19.13 -4.08 21.88
N TYR A 188 -18.39 -4.89 21.14
CA TYR A 188 -18.20 -4.74 19.71
C TYR A 188 -18.14 -6.14 19.09
N GLY A 189 -19.05 -6.44 18.18
CA GLY A 189 -19.08 -7.70 17.46
C GLY A 189 -18.35 -7.57 16.12
N SER A 190 -17.58 -8.60 15.75
CA SER A 190 -17.07 -8.71 14.39
C SER A 190 -16.99 -10.13 13.87
N ILE A 191 -17.26 -10.28 12.57
CA ILE A 191 -17.34 -11.56 11.89
C ILE A 191 -16.00 -11.91 11.26
N TYR A 192 -15.50 -13.10 11.58
CA TYR A 192 -14.35 -13.72 10.96
C TYR A 192 -14.83 -14.74 9.92
N TYR A 193 -14.43 -14.51 8.66
CA TYR A 193 -14.80 -15.36 7.52
C TYR A 193 -13.76 -16.44 7.19
N MET A 194 -12.58 -16.38 7.81
CA MET A 194 -11.52 -17.36 7.62
C MET A 194 -11.03 -17.88 8.97
N PRO A 195 -10.73 -19.18 9.08
CA PRO A 195 -10.03 -19.74 10.23
C PRO A 195 -8.63 -19.14 10.38
N GLY A 196 -8.12 -19.09 11.61
CA GLY A 196 -6.79 -18.57 11.87
C GLY A 196 -6.55 -18.19 13.32
N TYR A 197 -5.29 -17.83 13.56
CA TYR A 197 -4.86 -17.17 14.79
C TYR A 197 -4.73 -15.68 14.54
N TYR A 198 -5.32 -14.88 15.41
CA TYR A 198 -5.40 -13.44 15.32
C TYR A 198 -4.97 -12.81 16.64
N ARG A 199 -4.25 -11.69 16.57
CA ARG A 199 -3.94 -10.85 17.73
C ARG A 199 -4.92 -9.68 17.76
N ALA A 200 -5.91 -9.74 18.64
CA ALA A 200 -6.84 -8.64 18.84
C ALA A 200 -6.19 -7.56 19.70
N LYS A 201 -6.42 -6.30 19.35
CA LYS A 201 -5.82 -5.14 20.03
C LYS A 201 -6.90 -4.11 20.33
N LEU A 202 -6.89 -3.59 21.56
CA LEU A 202 -7.57 -2.36 21.93
C LEU A 202 -6.57 -1.21 21.82
N ILE A 203 -6.94 -0.21 21.03
CA ILE A 203 -6.08 0.92 20.68
C ILE A 203 -6.77 2.20 21.16
N LEU A 204 -6.06 2.99 21.96
CA LEU A 204 -6.49 4.33 22.39
C LEU A 204 -5.63 5.37 21.68
N ASN A 205 -6.28 6.26 20.95
CA ASN A 205 -5.62 7.13 19.97
C ASN A 205 -4.79 6.28 18.99
N ASP A 206 -3.47 6.26 19.16
CA ASP A 206 -2.54 5.45 18.36
C ASP A 206 -1.73 4.44 19.20
N SER A 207 -2.04 4.28 20.49
CA SER A 207 -1.34 3.36 21.39
C SER A 207 -2.13 2.07 21.60
N ILE A 208 -1.48 0.92 21.40
CA ILE A 208 -2.02 -0.39 21.79
C ILE A 208 -1.93 -0.47 23.32
N VAL A 209 -3.08 -0.55 24.00
CA VAL A 209 -3.15 -0.57 25.47
C VAL A 209 -3.40 -1.96 26.04
N LYS A 210 -4.06 -2.82 25.26
CA LYS A 210 -4.31 -4.23 25.57
C LYS A 210 -4.32 -5.03 24.28
N GLU A 211 -3.82 -6.26 24.37
CA GLU A 211 -3.92 -7.23 23.30
C GLU A 211 -4.08 -8.65 23.87
N HIS A 212 -4.74 -9.50 23.11
CA HIS A 212 -4.91 -10.91 23.43
C HIS A 212 -5.21 -11.71 22.17
N ASP A 213 -5.17 -13.03 22.33
CA ASP A 213 -5.27 -13.96 21.21
C ASP A 213 -6.72 -14.33 20.92
N VAL A 214 -7.07 -14.33 19.64
CA VAL A 214 -8.35 -14.80 19.12
C VAL A 214 -8.07 -15.92 18.13
N PHE A 215 -8.69 -17.07 18.35
CA PHE A 215 -8.44 -18.26 17.56
C PHE A 215 -9.75 -18.79 16.98
N ILE A 216 -9.81 -18.87 15.65
CA ILE A 216 -10.94 -19.40 14.89
C ILE A 216 -10.52 -20.73 14.26
N GLU A 217 -11.11 -21.83 14.71
CA GLU A 217 -10.83 -23.18 14.22
C GLU A 217 -11.61 -23.48 12.95
N SER A 218 -11.07 -24.35 12.09
CA SER A 218 -11.75 -24.80 10.87
C SER A 218 -12.59 -26.06 11.05
N ASN A 219 -12.37 -26.82 12.13
CA ASN A 219 -12.94 -28.17 12.36
C ASN A 219 -12.64 -29.15 11.22
N GLY A 220 -11.35 -29.34 10.93
CA GLY A 220 -10.89 -30.17 9.82
C GLY A 220 -10.64 -29.34 8.56
N TRP A 221 -10.71 -29.98 7.40
CA TRP A 221 -10.46 -29.32 6.12
C TRP A 221 -11.66 -28.48 5.69
N LEU A 222 -11.42 -27.19 5.51
CA LEU A 222 -12.38 -26.24 4.97
C LEU A 222 -11.92 -25.77 3.59
N GLY A 223 -12.80 -25.89 2.60
CA GLY A 223 -12.62 -25.39 1.24
C GLY A 223 -13.42 -24.11 1.01
N VAL A 224 -12.80 -23.13 0.38
CA VAL A 224 -13.34 -21.78 0.22
C VAL A 224 -12.97 -21.22 -1.16
N LEU A 225 -13.93 -20.61 -1.85
CA LEU A 225 -13.65 -19.72 -2.99
C LEU A 225 -13.61 -18.28 -2.50
N MET A 226 -12.47 -17.62 -2.70
CA MET A 226 -12.25 -16.27 -2.23
C MET A 226 -13.01 -15.28 -3.12
N LYS A 227 -13.90 -14.51 -2.49
CA LYS A 227 -14.68 -13.43 -3.10
C LYS A 227 -14.77 -12.27 -2.11
N GLN A 228 -14.82 -11.06 -2.61
CA GLN A 228 -15.05 -9.87 -1.78
C GLN A 228 -16.54 -9.51 -1.81
N PRO A 229 -17.13 -9.07 -0.68
CA PRO A 229 -16.54 -8.96 0.66
C PRO A 229 -16.58 -10.27 1.48
N ILE A 230 -17.35 -11.26 1.04
CA ILE A 230 -17.60 -12.52 1.77
C ILE A 230 -17.21 -13.69 0.86
N PRO A 231 -16.44 -14.68 1.35
CA PRO A 231 -16.08 -15.84 0.56
C PRO A 231 -17.23 -16.84 0.42
N THR A 232 -17.12 -17.77 -0.52
CA THR A 232 -18.05 -18.89 -0.68
C THR A 232 -17.48 -20.15 -0.05
N TYR A 233 -18.14 -20.71 0.97
CA TYR A 233 -17.74 -21.98 1.58
C TYR A 233 -18.20 -23.17 0.73
N LEU A 234 -17.32 -24.13 0.52
CA LEU A 234 -17.64 -25.35 -0.21
C LEU A 234 -18.16 -26.44 0.74
N PRO A 235 -19.21 -27.19 0.35
CA PRO A 235 -19.69 -28.33 1.14
C PRO A 235 -18.60 -29.39 1.33
N SER A 236 -18.53 -29.99 2.52
CA SER A 236 -17.52 -31.02 2.84
C SER A 236 -17.58 -32.22 1.89
N GLY A 237 -18.78 -32.67 1.50
CA GLY A 237 -18.95 -33.77 0.54
C GLY A 237 -18.41 -33.48 -0.86
N LEU A 238 -18.22 -32.20 -1.23
CA LEU A 238 -17.56 -31.83 -2.48
C LEU A 238 -16.03 -31.99 -2.38
N LEU A 239 -15.46 -31.74 -1.19
CA LEU A 239 -14.02 -31.71 -0.94
C LEU A 239 -13.42 -33.11 -0.78
N HIS A 240 -14.16 -34.05 -0.20
CA HIS A 240 -13.67 -35.38 0.11
C HIS A 240 -14.08 -36.39 -0.99
N ARG A 241 -13.17 -36.69 -1.92
CA ARG A 241 -13.35 -37.76 -2.93
C ARG A 241 -12.14 -38.69 -2.95
N GLY A 242 -12.30 -39.85 -2.32
CA GLY A 242 -11.20 -40.80 -2.11
C GLY A 242 -10.17 -40.25 -1.13
N ASP A 243 -8.89 -40.50 -1.41
CA ASP A 243 -7.79 -40.12 -0.51
C ASP A 243 -7.33 -38.66 -0.67
N MET A 244 -7.87 -37.95 -1.67
CA MET A 244 -7.55 -36.55 -1.95
C MET A 244 -8.65 -35.60 -1.46
N ILE A 245 -8.21 -34.45 -0.96
CA ILE A 245 -9.05 -33.36 -0.49
C ILE A 245 -8.87 -32.17 -1.42
N GLY A 246 -9.96 -31.67 -1.99
CA GLY A 246 -9.94 -30.52 -2.89
C GLY A 246 -11.02 -30.59 -3.95
N VAL A 247 -10.86 -29.81 -5.01
CA VAL A 247 -11.83 -29.74 -6.11
C VAL A 247 -11.11 -29.77 -7.45
N GLY A 248 -11.73 -30.37 -8.46
CA GLY A 248 -11.34 -30.25 -9.86
C GLY A 248 -12.15 -29.19 -10.63
N PRO A 249 -11.85 -28.95 -11.91
CA PRO A 249 -12.58 -28.00 -12.75
C PRO A 249 -14.10 -28.27 -12.82
N ASP A 250 -14.49 -29.54 -12.98
CA ASP A 250 -15.90 -29.95 -13.13
C ASP A 250 -16.73 -29.73 -11.85
N ASP A 251 -16.08 -29.79 -10.68
CA ASP A 251 -16.74 -29.66 -9.38
C ASP A 251 -17.26 -28.25 -9.14
N LEU A 252 -16.55 -27.25 -9.68
CA LEU A 252 -16.89 -25.85 -9.56
C LEU A 252 -17.78 -25.35 -10.71
N LYS A 253 -18.09 -26.21 -11.69
CA LYS A 253 -18.83 -25.87 -12.92
C LYS A 253 -18.26 -24.60 -13.58
N LEU A 254 -16.94 -24.49 -13.62
CA LEU A 254 -16.26 -23.31 -14.17
C LEU A 254 -16.49 -23.29 -15.68
N ASP A 255 -17.35 -22.39 -16.15
CA ASP A 255 -17.50 -22.15 -17.58
C ASP A 255 -16.29 -21.37 -18.10
N THR A 256 -15.93 -21.66 -19.35
CA THR A 256 -14.91 -20.95 -20.14
C THR A 256 -15.11 -19.43 -20.14
N ALA A 257 -16.35 -18.95 -20.15
CA ALA A 257 -16.65 -17.52 -20.07
C ALA A 257 -16.23 -16.91 -18.71
N ASP A 258 -16.47 -17.60 -17.59
CA ASP A 258 -16.08 -17.12 -16.26
C ASP A 258 -14.56 -17.10 -16.08
N LEU A 259 -13.89 -18.15 -16.56
CA LEU A 259 -12.42 -18.26 -16.56
C LEU A 259 -11.74 -17.26 -17.49
N SER A 260 -12.48 -16.62 -18.40
CA SER A 260 -11.98 -15.52 -19.24
C SER A 260 -11.94 -14.18 -18.55
N LEU A 261 -12.80 -13.99 -17.54
CA LEU A 261 -12.90 -12.74 -16.79
C LEU A 261 -12.03 -12.73 -15.54
N ASN A 262 -12.04 -13.83 -14.78
CA ASN A 262 -11.29 -13.93 -13.54
C ASN A 262 -11.04 -15.39 -13.15
N ILE A 263 -9.80 -15.73 -12.81
CA ILE A 263 -9.48 -17.03 -12.25
C ILE A 263 -9.87 -17.03 -10.77
N PRO A 264 -10.72 -17.96 -10.31
CA PRO A 264 -11.10 -18.00 -8.90
C PRO A 264 -9.89 -18.42 -8.04
N GLU A 265 -9.71 -17.75 -6.91
CA GLU A 265 -8.74 -18.18 -5.90
C GLU A 265 -9.43 -19.21 -4.98
N PHE A 266 -9.02 -20.47 -5.09
CA PHE A 266 -9.48 -21.57 -4.25
C PHE A 266 -8.54 -21.78 -3.06
N VAL A 267 -9.11 -21.88 -1.87
CA VAL A 267 -8.38 -22.02 -0.62
C VAL A 267 -8.82 -23.27 0.13
N LEU A 268 -7.86 -24.14 0.45
CA LEU A 268 -8.01 -25.18 1.46
C LEU A 268 -7.34 -24.72 2.76
N THR A 269 -7.98 -24.92 3.90
CA THR A 269 -7.38 -24.55 5.19
C THR A 269 -7.75 -25.54 6.27
N ASN A 270 -6.80 -25.85 7.14
CA ASN A 270 -6.99 -26.69 8.31
C ASN A 270 -6.26 -26.04 9.49
N VAL A 271 -7.03 -25.54 10.45
CA VAL A 271 -6.56 -24.75 11.59
C VAL A 271 -7.21 -25.31 12.86
N SER A 272 -6.38 -25.71 13.82
CA SER A 272 -6.82 -26.36 15.05
C SER A 272 -5.96 -25.93 16.23
N LYS A 273 -6.60 -25.67 17.38
CA LYS A 273 -5.90 -25.38 18.64
C LYS A 273 -5.12 -26.58 19.17
N GLN A 274 -5.39 -27.79 18.69
CA GLN A 274 -4.71 -29.00 19.15
C GLN A 274 -3.30 -29.16 18.55
N LEU A 275 -3.02 -28.52 17.41
CA LEU A 275 -1.73 -28.68 16.73
C LEU A 275 -0.58 -28.05 17.53
N MET A 276 -0.62 -26.75 17.81
CA MET A 276 0.34 -25.99 18.66
C MET A 276 1.80 -26.49 18.64
N ILE A 277 2.33 -26.84 17.46
CA ILE A 277 3.68 -27.41 17.28
C ILE A 277 4.72 -26.29 17.38
N ASN A 278 5.88 -26.58 17.95
CA ASN A 278 6.96 -25.58 18.01
C ASN A 278 7.58 -25.42 16.61
N SER A 279 7.54 -24.20 16.07
CA SER A 279 8.11 -23.93 14.75
C SER A 279 9.64 -24.06 14.68
N GLU A 280 10.35 -24.11 15.80
CA GLU A 280 11.81 -24.30 15.82
C GLU A 280 12.25 -25.75 15.57
N ASN A 281 11.32 -26.71 15.58
CA ASN A 281 11.62 -28.12 15.34
C ASN A 281 10.37 -28.88 14.84
N PHE A 282 10.09 -28.84 13.54
CA PHE A 282 8.90 -29.49 12.97
C PHE A 282 9.18 -30.16 11.63
N ARG A 283 8.26 -31.05 11.28
CA ARG A 283 8.17 -31.68 9.97
C ARG A 283 6.79 -31.44 9.40
N TYR A 284 6.74 -30.96 8.17
CA TYR A 284 5.53 -30.73 7.38
C TYR A 284 5.66 -31.52 6.08
N GLU A 285 4.66 -32.32 5.75
CA GLU A 285 4.56 -33.05 4.49
C GLU A 285 3.17 -32.91 3.88
N MET A 286 3.11 -32.82 2.56
CA MET A 286 1.87 -32.78 1.81
C MET A 286 2.10 -33.13 0.36
N ASP A 287 1.18 -33.89 -0.21
CA ASP A 287 1.08 -34.12 -1.64
C ASP A 287 0.13 -33.10 -2.25
N ILE A 288 0.54 -32.46 -3.36
CA ILE A 288 -0.16 -31.30 -3.95
C ILE A 288 -0.32 -31.52 -5.45
N GLN A 289 -1.52 -31.24 -5.96
CA GLN A 289 -1.78 -31.23 -7.39
C GLN A 289 -2.64 -30.02 -7.78
N HIS A 290 -2.12 -29.16 -8.64
CA HIS A 290 -2.89 -28.10 -9.27
C HIS A 290 -3.66 -28.66 -10.47
N THR A 291 -4.98 -28.58 -10.46
CA THR A 291 -5.84 -29.30 -11.43
C THR A 291 -6.43 -28.42 -12.51
N LEU A 292 -6.36 -27.09 -12.38
CA LEU A 292 -6.82 -26.21 -13.45
C LEU A 292 -5.85 -26.28 -14.64
N ASN A 293 -6.38 -26.53 -15.83
CA ASN A 293 -5.64 -26.45 -17.07
C ASN A 293 -6.39 -25.53 -18.03
N HIS A 294 -6.05 -24.24 -18.01
CA HIS A 294 -6.72 -23.21 -18.79
C HIS A 294 -5.73 -22.17 -19.31
N SER A 295 -5.91 -21.68 -20.53
CA SER A 295 -5.00 -20.74 -21.20
C SER A 295 -4.80 -19.43 -20.44
N ASN A 296 -5.83 -18.95 -19.73
CA ASN A 296 -5.75 -17.74 -18.93
C ASN A 296 -5.01 -17.93 -17.60
N ALA A 297 -4.84 -19.18 -17.14
CA ALA A 297 -4.14 -19.55 -15.91
C ALA A 297 -2.84 -20.33 -16.20
N PRO A 298 -1.93 -19.84 -17.06
CA PRO A 298 -0.83 -20.65 -17.58
C PRO A 298 0.18 -21.04 -16.50
N CYS A 299 0.29 -20.26 -15.42
CA CYS A 299 1.33 -20.45 -14.42
C CYS A 299 0.99 -21.45 -13.31
N LYS A 300 -0.29 -21.84 -13.17
CA LYS A 300 -0.76 -22.78 -12.13
C LYS A 300 -0.24 -22.42 -10.73
N GLN A 301 -0.28 -21.14 -10.37
CA GLN A 301 0.30 -20.69 -9.11
C GLN A 301 -0.41 -21.36 -7.94
N THR A 302 0.40 -21.91 -7.04
CA THR A 302 -0.04 -22.59 -5.84
C THR A 302 0.82 -22.11 -4.67
N ARG A 303 0.22 -21.90 -3.51
CA ARG A 303 0.94 -21.40 -2.32
C ARG A 303 0.54 -22.20 -1.10
N VAL A 304 1.52 -22.81 -0.45
CA VAL A 304 1.34 -23.50 0.83
C VAL A 304 1.79 -22.59 1.96
N MET A 305 0.91 -22.34 2.91
CA MET A 305 1.13 -21.45 4.04
C MET A 305 1.06 -22.24 5.35
N ILE A 306 2.18 -22.35 6.05
CA ILE A 306 2.26 -22.88 7.42
C ILE A 306 2.00 -21.72 8.37
N LEU A 307 0.89 -21.78 9.09
CA LEU A 307 0.38 -20.68 9.91
C LEU A 307 0.92 -20.77 11.33
N GLY A 308 1.62 -19.73 11.79
CA GLY A 308 2.16 -19.61 13.14
C GLY A 308 1.51 -18.51 13.96
N THR A 309 1.72 -18.51 15.27
CA THR A 309 1.24 -17.45 16.19
C THR A 309 2.01 -16.13 16.04
N GLU A 310 3.23 -16.18 15.50
CA GLU A 310 4.10 -15.00 15.36
C GLU A 310 4.50 -14.71 13.91
N GLY A 311 4.08 -15.55 12.97
CA GLY A 311 4.42 -15.36 11.56
C GLY A 311 3.88 -16.47 10.67
N VAL A 312 4.39 -16.54 9.45
CA VAL A 312 3.97 -17.53 8.44
C VAL A 312 5.19 -18.00 7.64
N ILE A 313 5.19 -19.28 7.25
CA ILE A 313 6.05 -19.76 6.16
C ILE A 313 5.15 -19.93 4.95
N SER A 314 5.43 -19.25 3.85
CA SER A 314 4.69 -19.31 2.59
C SER A 314 5.59 -19.84 1.49
N ILE A 315 5.34 -21.08 1.08
CA ILE A 315 6.09 -21.82 0.07
C ILE A 315 5.33 -21.73 -1.26
N PRO A 316 5.86 -21.03 -2.27
CA PRO A 316 5.23 -20.93 -3.58
C PRO A 316 5.59 -22.13 -4.47
N LEU A 317 4.68 -22.50 -5.36
CA LEU A 317 4.89 -23.44 -6.46
C LEU A 317 4.25 -22.84 -7.72
N ALA A 318 4.89 -23.01 -8.86
CA ALA A 318 4.34 -22.66 -10.17
C ALA A 318 4.97 -23.56 -11.24
N LEU A 319 4.46 -23.51 -12.48
CA LEU A 319 5.18 -24.13 -13.59
C LEU A 319 6.58 -23.50 -13.75
N ALA A 320 7.56 -24.29 -14.21
CA ALA A 320 8.97 -23.89 -14.28
C ALA A 320 9.24 -22.56 -15.02
N GLY A 321 8.40 -22.19 -16.00
CA GLY A 321 8.50 -20.91 -16.72
C GLY A 321 7.91 -19.69 -16.00
N CYS A 322 7.31 -19.86 -14.81
CA CYS A 322 6.51 -18.84 -14.13
C CYS A 322 7.05 -18.43 -12.75
N VAL A 323 8.36 -18.56 -12.54
CA VAL A 323 8.97 -18.35 -11.22
C VAL A 323 9.17 -16.88 -10.82
N GLU A 324 9.11 -15.93 -11.77
CA GLU A 324 9.33 -14.49 -11.52
C GLU A 324 8.36 -13.91 -10.48
N ASN A 325 7.07 -14.30 -10.56
CA ASN A 325 6.02 -13.80 -9.70
C ASN A 325 5.93 -14.53 -8.34
N LEU A 326 6.83 -15.49 -8.08
CA LEU A 326 6.82 -16.24 -6.83
C LEU A 326 7.38 -15.41 -5.67
N LYS A 327 6.84 -15.67 -4.49
CA LYS A 327 7.25 -15.04 -3.23
C LYS A 327 7.37 -16.10 -2.15
N LEU A 328 8.60 -16.48 -1.83
CA LEU A 328 8.92 -17.33 -0.70
C LEU A 328 9.01 -16.46 0.56
N ARG A 329 8.20 -16.77 1.57
CA ARG A 329 8.30 -16.13 2.89
C ARG A 329 8.66 -17.15 3.94
N ILE A 330 9.65 -16.85 4.76
CA ILE A 330 10.09 -17.67 5.88
C ILE A 330 10.16 -16.77 7.11
N GLY A 331 9.05 -16.68 7.84
CA GLY A 331 8.89 -15.69 8.91
C GLY A 331 9.03 -14.27 8.35
N GLU A 332 9.99 -13.52 8.86
CA GLU A 332 10.31 -12.16 8.43
C GLU A 332 11.10 -12.10 7.10
N GLN A 333 11.70 -13.20 6.67
CA GLN A 333 12.48 -13.25 5.43
C GLN A 333 11.55 -13.35 4.22
N LEU A 334 11.79 -12.55 3.19
CA LEU A 334 11.04 -12.54 1.93
C LEU A 334 12.02 -12.64 0.75
N PHE A 335 11.81 -13.63 -0.10
CA PHE A 335 12.54 -13.83 -1.35
C PHE A 335 11.55 -13.73 -2.51
N GLU A 336 11.80 -12.81 -3.45
CA GLU A 336 10.91 -12.56 -4.58
C GLU A 336 11.59 -12.98 -5.89
N GLY A 337 10.86 -13.68 -6.76
CA GLY A 337 11.42 -14.31 -7.96
C GLY A 337 12.03 -13.35 -8.99
N HIS A 338 11.64 -12.07 -8.98
CA HIS A 338 12.26 -11.05 -9.83
C HIS A 338 13.65 -10.59 -9.35
N SER A 339 13.99 -10.83 -8.07
CA SER A 339 15.26 -10.41 -7.45
C SER A 339 16.10 -11.57 -6.92
N HIS A 340 15.53 -12.77 -6.84
CA HIS A 340 16.18 -13.98 -6.35
C HIS A 340 15.87 -15.15 -7.27
N ASP A 341 16.85 -16.03 -7.47
CA ASP A 341 16.64 -17.26 -8.24
C ASP A 341 15.73 -18.23 -7.46
N LEU A 342 14.47 -18.30 -7.89
CA LEU A 342 13.47 -19.27 -7.42
C LEU A 342 13.18 -20.36 -8.46
N SER A 343 14.07 -20.60 -9.42
CA SER A 343 13.90 -21.60 -10.49
C SER A 343 13.56 -23.00 -9.96
N LYS A 344 14.15 -23.39 -8.82
CA LYS A 344 13.86 -24.67 -8.15
C LYS A 344 12.45 -24.78 -7.56
N PHE A 345 11.70 -23.68 -7.49
CA PHE A 345 10.29 -23.70 -7.10
C PHE A 345 9.34 -23.92 -8.29
N GLY A 346 9.90 -24.05 -9.49
CA GLY A 346 9.22 -24.53 -10.68
C GLY A 346 8.97 -26.03 -10.63
N VAL A 347 7.72 -26.46 -10.81
CA VAL A 347 7.31 -27.87 -10.75
C VAL A 347 6.47 -28.27 -11.96
N ASP A 348 6.30 -29.58 -12.17
CA ASP A 348 5.38 -30.14 -13.15
C ASP A 348 4.15 -30.73 -12.45
N PHE A 349 3.00 -30.07 -12.60
CA PHE A 349 1.72 -30.52 -12.04
C PHE A 349 1.03 -31.61 -12.86
N SER A 350 1.67 -32.16 -13.90
CA SER A 350 1.18 -33.36 -14.59
C SER A 350 1.10 -34.55 -13.64
N ASN A 351 1.97 -34.59 -12.63
CA ASN A 351 1.94 -35.52 -11.52
C ASN A 351 1.70 -34.78 -10.19
N VAL A 352 1.44 -35.55 -9.15
CA VAL A 352 1.41 -35.04 -7.77
C VAL A 352 2.82 -34.62 -7.36
N VAL A 353 2.94 -33.45 -6.73
CA VAL A 353 4.19 -32.93 -6.18
C VAL A 353 4.24 -33.21 -4.69
N ASN A 354 5.29 -33.90 -4.23
CA ASN A 354 5.52 -34.13 -2.81
C ASN A 354 6.28 -32.94 -2.21
N LEU A 355 5.63 -32.17 -1.34
CA LEU A 355 6.25 -31.11 -0.57
C LEU A 355 6.68 -31.63 0.81
N ARG A 356 7.95 -31.38 1.16
CA ARG A 356 8.47 -31.53 2.52
C ARG A 356 9.10 -30.24 3.01
N CYS A 357 8.80 -29.86 4.23
CA CYS A 357 9.44 -28.76 4.93
C CYS A 357 9.89 -29.24 6.32
N LEU A 358 11.20 -29.20 6.54
CA LEU A 358 11.86 -29.69 7.74
C LEU A 358 12.53 -28.53 8.44
N VAL A 359 12.29 -28.39 9.73
CA VAL A 359 13.04 -27.49 10.59
C VAL A 359 13.71 -28.29 11.68
N HIS A 360 15.03 -28.12 11.79
CA HIS A 360 15.85 -28.69 12.84
C HIS A 360 17.08 -27.81 13.07
N ALA A 361 17.54 -27.71 14.32
CA ALA A 361 18.75 -26.98 14.69
C ALA A 361 18.82 -25.55 14.08
N ARG A 362 17.70 -24.80 14.12
CA ARG A 362 17.57 -23.43 13.57
C ARG A 362 17.87 -23.32 12.07
N ARG A 363 17.66 -24.39 11.33
CA ARG A 363 17.72 -24.42 9.87
C ARG A 363 16.41 -24.93 9.33
N ILE A 364 15.98 -24.34 8.23
CA ILE A 364 14.82 -24.81 7.45
C ILE A 364 15.33 -25.40 6.15
N GLU A 365 14.74 -26.51 5.75
CA GLU A 365 14.94 -27.16 4.47
C GLU A 365 13.59 -27.42 3.81
N ILE A 366 13.47 -27.04 2.54
CA ILE A 366 12.27 -27.27 1.72
C ILE A 366 12.68 -28.17 0.56
N GLN A 367 11.90 -29.22 0.33
CA GLN A 367 12.09 -30.19 -0.74
C GLN A 367 10.82 -30.35 -1.57
N PHE A 368 11.01 -30.51 -2.88
CA PHE A 368 10.00 -31.00 -3.81
C PHE A 368 10.50 -32.30 -4.42
N ASP A 369 9.69 -33.36 -4.37
CA ASP A 369 10.01 -34.67 -4.94
C ASP A 369 11.40 -35.19 -4.52
N HIS A 370 11.69 -35.07 -3.21
CA HIS A 370 12.98 -35.42 -2.59
C HIS A 370 14.19 -34.56 -2.98
N GLN A 371 14.03 -33.55 -3.82
CA GLN A 371 15.08 -32.60 -4.17
C GLN A 371 15.00 -31.35 -3.28
N THR A 372 16.12 -30.98 -2.63
CA THR A 372 16.21 -29.74 -1.86
C THR A 372 16.14 -28.51 -2.78
N VAL A 373 15.05 -27.75 -2.65
CA VAL A 373 14.81 -26.51 -3.40
C VAL A 373 15.25 -25.27 -2.64
N TYR A 374 15.28 -25.34 -1.30
CA TYR A 374 15.80 -24.29 -0.44
C TYR A 374 16.37 -24.86 0.85
N SER A 375 17.48 -24.28 1.33
CA SER A 375 18.00 -24.51 2.68
C SER A 375 18.58 -23.22 3.21
N GLY A 376 18.24 -22.86 4.45
CA GLY A 376 18.64 -21.57 5.01
C GLY A 376 18.50 -21.47 6.52
N PRO A 377 19.00 -20.37 7.11
CA PRO A 377 18.85 -20.11 8.53
C PRO A 377 17.39 -19.79 8.89
N PHE A 378 16.89 -20.44 9.94
CA PHE A 378 15.58 -20.18 10.54
C PHE A 378 15.76 -19.96 12.03
N ILE A 379 16.34 -18.80 12.36
CA ILE A 379 16.78 -18.45 13.71
C ILE A 379 15.60 -17.96 14.56
N ARG A 380 14.72 -17.16 13.97
CA ARG A 380 13.47 -16.72 14.58
C ARG A 380 12.35 -17.55 13.98
N GLY A 381 11.75 -18.39 14.80
CA GLY A 381 10.58 -19.19 14.42
C GLY A 381 9.36 -18.32 14.08
N ILE A 382 8.25 -18.99 13.78
CA ILE A 382 6.93 -18.36 13.61
C ILE A 382 6.02 -18.61 14.84
N GLY A 383 6.61 -18.83 16.00
CA GLY A 383 5.91 -19.19 17.24
C GLY A 383 5.39 -20.63 17.22
N LYS A 384 4.12 -20.84 17.62
CA LYS A 384 3.46 -22.14 17.54
C LYS A 384 2.72 -22.28 16.22
N ILE A 385 2.90 -23.41 15.53
CA ILE A 385 2.18 -23.74 14.31
C ILE A 385 0.77 -24.17 14.68
N VAL A 386 -0.22 -23.51 14.09
CA VAL A 386 -1.65 -23.67 14.39
C VAL A 386 -2.43 -24.32 13.25
N GLY A 387 -1.80 -24.48 12.08
CA GLY A 387 -2.45 -25.07 10.92
C GLY A 387 -1.76 -24.75 9.61
N THR A 388 -2.48 -25.03 8.52
CA THR A 388 -2.04 -24.81 7.15
C THR A 388 -3.13 -24.17 6.29
N ARG A 389 -2.69 -23.50 5.22
CA ARG A 389 -3.56 -22.97 4.17
C ARG A 389 -2.90 -23.16 2.82
N ILE A 390 -3.63 -23.71 1.87
CA ILE A 390 -3.19 -23.91 0.51
C ILE A 390 -4.08 -23.07 -0.38
N VAL A 391 -3.44 -22.24 -1.20
CA VAL A 391 -4.10 -21.33 -2.14
C VAL A 391 -3.75 -21.79 -3.55
N PHE A 392 -4.77 -21.94 -4.39
CA PHE A 392 -4.64 -22.29 -5.79
C PHE A 392 -5.27 -21.17 -6.64
N ASP A 393 -4.56 -20.71 -7.66
CA ASP A 393 -5.14 -19.90 -8.74
C ASP A 393 -5.96 -20.81 -9.65
N GLY A 394 -7.18 -21.15 -9.24
CA GLY A 394 -8.06 -22.08 -9.94
C GLY A 394 -8.52 -23.22 -9.05
N THR A 395 -8.14 -24.45 -9.40
CA THR A 395 -8.55 -25.67 -8.70
C THR A 395 -7.35 -26.52 -8.34
N GLY A 396 -7.48 -27.33 -7.30
CA GLY A 396 -6.39 -28.18 -6.82
C GLY A 396 -6.82 -29.16 -5.76
N LYS A 397 -5.94 -30.12 -5.49
CA LYS A 397 -6.14 -31.22 -4.56
C LYS A 397 -4.89 -31.42 -3.71
N VAL A 398 -5.09 -31.89 -2.48
CA VAL A 398 -4.02 -32.27 -1.56
C VAL A 398 -4.29 -33.64 -0.95
N SER A 399 -3.25 -34.35 -0.56
CA SER A 399 -3.35 -35.59 0.23
C SER A 399 -2.10 -35.75 1.11
N ASN A 400 -2.06 -36.84 1.90
CA ASN A 400 -0.90 -37.20 2.72
C ASN A 400 -0.38 -36.05 3.60
N PHE A 401 -1.29 -35.21 4.10
CA PHE A 401 -0.93 -34.11 4.99
C PHE A 401 -0.45 -34.68 6.33
N SER A 402 0.79 -34.33 6.70
CA SER A 402 1.36 -34.64 7.99
C SER A 402 2.06 -33.40 8.55
N LEU A 403 1.82 -33.13 9.82
CA LEU A 403 2.46 -32.03 10.55
C LEU A 403 2.72 -32.49 11.98
N GLY A 404 3.98 -32.47 12.39
CA GLY A 404 4.39 -32.95 13.70
C GLY A 404 5.71 -32.35 14.17
N GLN A 405 6.07 -32.65 15.42
CA GLN A 405 7.41 -32.37 15.95
C GLN A 405 8.43 -33.23 15.20
N ASN A 406 9.57 -32.65 14.85
CA ASN A 406 10.65 -33.43 14.25
C ASN A 406 11.40 -34.18 15.36
N MET A 407 11.36 -35.51 15.36
CA MET A 407 11.91 -36.33 16.45
C MET A 407 13.39 -36.73 16.28
N GLY A 408 14.08 -36.15 15.29
CA GLY A 408 15.48 -36.48 14.98
C GLY A 408 15.59 -37.48 13.85
#